data_AF-A0A8S3U4A2-F1
#
_entry.id   AF-A0A8S3U4A2-F1
#
_cell.length_a   1.000
_cell.length_b   1.000
_cell.length_c   1.000
_cell.angle_alpha   90.00
_cell.angle_beta   90.00
_cell.angle_gamma   90.00
#
_symmetry.space_group_name_H-M   'P 1'
#
loop_
_entity.id
_entity.type
_entity.pdbx_description
1 polymer ?
#
loop_
_entity_poly.entity_id
_entity_poly.type
_entity_poly.pdbx_seq_one_letter_code
_entity_poly.pdbx_strand_id
1 'polypeptide(L)'
;MDRKVGMEKERHLVVNIYTDASMFKWGGYFKINDTEHKVGDSWAHEMLSLPIMVLEAKALLYVLRSIREDIKGSRVDTNVDNQALIGAWNNEGSKSMMLNSTLKEIFQLTLDLDVMLNLHFVPSKLNLADEPSRKLSKSDAKLNSDIWSTIQEYFGDITGHTIDLMALDSYSMINRNGRILKHFTPTVSPLSSGVNLFPPFALLLPVLSFIRENMLNCTVILRADGVIATWVPTFYELIHDAFIVGNKGQKGVLKYPTKKGYDPDGIGLSGNLWAVRISSKQSLCFNYGKLLFLNEPLISTKFHLLCIGDSMIRFLQWRKDFKNPMVNVFSQGGALVSEITPQIERLTRMHPPRLLFIHVGVNNVSKSFLFESEFSQLLITTEQLEHLAHILQCTRTNDRHVSIVLSSIIRCKDEAINARSAIINEKIESLCKRYCWMFMDNSNINCRHLRDCVHLNEEGQLIFLKNLYGVLKNVW
;
A
#
# COMPACT_ATOMS: atom_id res chain seq x y z
N MET A 1 -53.78 32.34 -6.33
CA MET A 1 -52.83 31.22 -6.41
C MET A 1 -51.96 31.28 -5.17
N ASP A 2 -52.39 30.61 -4.11
CA ASP A 2 -51.70 30.54 -2.84
C ASP A 2 -50.39 29.77 -3.00
N ARG A 3 -49.26 30.44 -2.79
CA ARG A 3 -47.98 29.76 -2.57
C ARG A 3 -48.06 29.11 -1.19
N LYS A 4 -48.42 27.83 -1.16
CA LYS A 4 -48.10 26.96 -0.02
C LYS A 4 -46.57 26.95 0.13
N VAL A 5 -46.06 27.76 1.04
CA VAL A 5 -44.76 27.55 1.66
C VAL A 5 -44.89 26.19 2.36
N GLY A 6 -44.20 25.18 1.83
CA GLY A 6 -44.08 23.91 2.53
C GLY A 6 -43.34 24.17 3.84
N MET A 7 -44.06 24.19 4.96
CA MET A 7 -43.43 23.98 6.25
C MET A 7 -42.83 22.58 6.21
N GLU A 8 -41.51 22.50 6.06
CA GLU A 8 -40.79 21.29 6.38
C GLU A 8 -41.14 20.93 7.83
N LYS A 9 -41.49 19.66 8.07
CA LYS A 9 -41.85 19.19 9.41
C LYS A 9 -40.67 19.47 10.34
N GLU A 10 -40.88 20.35 11.32
CA GLU A 10 -39.96 20.61 12.41
C GLU A 10 -39.58 19.27 13.07
N ARG A 11 -38.32 18.87 12.93
CA ARG A 11 -37.78 17.71 13.62
C ARG A 11 -37.33 18.21 14.98
N HIS A 12 -38.07 17.90 16.04
CA HIS A 12 -37.60 18.09 17.42
C HIS A 12 -36.49 17.08 17.76
N LEU A 13 -35.36 17.16 17.06
CA LEU A 13 -34.17 16.41 17.35
C LEU A 13 -33.37 17.19 18.40
N VAL A 14 -33.06 16.52 19.51
CA VAL A 14 -32.11 17.04 20.51
C VAL A 14 -30.81 16.26 20.36
N VAL A 15 -29.75 16.96 19.99
CA VAL A 15 -28.42 16.36 19.81
C VAL A 15 -27.54 16.74 20.99
N ASN A 16 -27.05 15.75 21.71
CA ASN A 16 -26.11 15.95 22.82
C ASN A 16 -24.68 15.83 22.32
N ILE A 17 -23.90 16.89 22.52
CA ILE A 17 -22.50 16.95 22.09
C ILE A 17 -21.59 17.30 23.27
N TYR A 18 -20.33 16.89 23.18
CA TYR A 18 -19.25 17.22 24.09
C TYR A 18 -18.13 17.80 23.26
N THR A 19 -17.51 18.88 23.73
CA THR A 19 -16.37 19.50 23.05
C THR A 19 -15.26 19.78 24.04
N ASP A 20 -14.02 19.72 23.57
CA ASP A 20 -12.84 19.97 24.40
C ASP A 20 -11.70 20.50 23.53
N ALA A 21 -10.87 21.35 24.11
CA ALA A 21 -9.63 21.80 23.51
C ALA A 21 -8.42 21.48 24.39
N SER A 22 -7.36 20.99 23.76
CA SER A 22 -6.03 21.01 24.33
C SER A 22 -5.19 22.11 23.68
N MET A 23 -3.97 22.31 24.17
CA MET A 23 -3.02 23.26 23.57
C MET A 23 -2.57 22.85 22.14
N PHE A 24 -2.92 21.65 21.67
CA PHE A 24 -2.42 21.12 20.40
C PHE A 24 -3.48 20.45 19.51
N LYS A 25 -4.65 20.11 20.04
CA LYS A 25 -5.76 19.45 19.31
C LYS A 25 -7.12 19.94 19.82
N TRP A 26 -8.14 19.80 18.98
CA TRP A 26 -9.55 19.85 19.40
C TRP A 26 -10.19 18.48 19.28
N GLY A 27 -11.26 18.28 20.05
CA GLY A 27 -12.04 17.05 20.03
C GLY A 27 -13.52 17.32 20.21
N GLY A 28 -14.31 16.42 19.63
CA GLY A 28 -15.75 16.35 19.84
C GLY A 28 -16.20 14.91 20.03
N TYR A 29 -17.22 14.73 20.85
CA TYR A 29 -17.92 13.47 21.03
C TYR A 29 -19.43 13.72 20.97
N PHE A 30 -20.16 12.90 20.25
CA PHE A 30 -21.62 13.03 20.14
C PHE A 30 -22.28 11.69 19.80
N LYS A 31 -23.59 11.62 20.05
CA LYS A 31 -24.41 10.44 19.71
C LYS A 31 -25.57 10.86 18.81
N ILE A 32 -25.68 10.26 17.63
CA ILE A 32 -26.78 10.49 16.69
C ILE A 32 -27.36 9.12 16.33
N ASN A 33 -28.68 8.94 16.44
CA ASN A 33 -29.36 7.67 16.16
C ASN A 33 -28.70 6.47 16.87
N ASP A 34 -28.39 6.62 18.16
CA ASP A 34 -27.68 5.66 19.00
C ASP A 34 -26.26 5.26 18.54
N THR A 35 -25.72 5.91 17.53
CA THR A 35 -24.34 5.70 17.08
C THR A 35 -23.42 6.73 17.73
N GLU A 36 -22.32 6.26 18.33
CA GLU A 36 -21.30 7.12 18.91
C GLU A 36 -20.32 7.60 17.85
N HIS A 37 -19.99 8.89 17.89
CA HIS A 37 -19.08 9.52 16.97
C HIS A 37 -18.03 10.33 17.72
N LYS A 38 -16.80 10.28 17.21
CA LYS A 38 -15.67 11.06 17.69
C LYS A 38 -15.07 11.83 16.51
N VAL A 39 -14.84 13.11 16.71
CA VAL A 39 -14.20 14.01 15.74
C VAL A 39 -13.07 14.76 16.41
N GLY A 40 -12.10 15.22 15.63
CA GLY A 40 -11.00 16.02 16.15
C GLY A 40 -9.82 16.08 15.20
N ASP A 41 -9.03 17.14 15.34
CA ASP A 41 -7.83 17.38 14.56
C ASP A 41 -6.83 18.23 15.36
N SER A 42 -5.59 18.30 14.88
CA SER A 42 -4.53 19.17 15.38
C SER A 42 -4.82 20.62 15.04
N TRP A 43 -4.43 21.51 15.95
CA TRP A 43 -4.45 22.93 15.66
C TRP A 43 -3.42 23.27 14.59
N ALA A 44 -3.79 24.19 13.69
CA ALA A 44 -2.82 24.85 12.82
C ALA A 44 -1.78 25.59 13.69
N HIS A 45 -0.55 25.75 13.18
CA HIS A 45 0.56 26.29 13.96
C HIS A 45 0.26 27.68 14.56
N GLU A 46 -0.41 28.54 13.80
CA GLU A 46 -0.88 29.87 14.21
C GLU A 46 -1.90 29.86 15.35
N MET A 47 -2.61 28.73 15.54
CA MET A 47 -3.60 28.59 16.60
C MET A 47 -2.99 28.12 17.93
N LEU A 48 -1.78 27.55 17.92
CA LEU A 48 -1.13 27.02 19.13
C LEU A 48 -0.82 28.11 20.18
N SER A 49 -0.72 29.38 19.76
CA SER A 49 -0.49 30.53 20.65
C SER A 49 -1.77 31.14 21.21
N LEU A 50 -2.95 30.65 20.83
CA LEU A 50 -4.21 31.22 21.27
C LEU A 50 -4.48 30.90 22.75
N PRO A 51 -5.13 31.80 23.50
CA PRO A 51 -5.58 31.50 24.86
C PRO A 51 -6.55 30.31 24.88
N ILE A 52 -6.47 29.47 25.92
CA ILE A 52 -7.28 28.25 26.03
C ILE A 52 -8.78 28.51 25.87
N MET A 53 -9.31 29.59 26.44
CA MET A 53 -10.72 29.99 26.27
C MET A 53 -11.12 30.22 24.81
N VAL A 54 -10.21 30.69 23.95
CA VAL A 54 -10.44 30.87 22.51
C VAL A 54 -10.37 29.54 21.79
N LEU A 55 -9.46 28.65 22.20
CA LEU A 55 -9.35 27.29 21.66
C LEU A 55 -10.60 26.47 21.97
N GLU A 56 -11.15 26.57 23.18
CA GLU A 56 -12.42 25.94 23.57
C GLU A 56 -13.59 26.41 22.70
N ALA A 57 -13.69 27.72 22.48
CA ALA A 57 -14.69 28.27 21.58
C ALA A 57 -14.51 27.78 20.14
N LYS A 58 -13.26 27.68 19.67
CA LYS A 58 -12.95 27.14 18.33
C LYS A 58 -13.25 25.65 18.23
N ALA A 59 -13.02 24.87 19.28
CA ALA A 59 -13.38 23.46 19.32
C ALA A 59 -14.89 23.28 19.16
N LEU A 60 -15.70 24.06 19.90
CA LEU A 60 -17.14 24.12 19.71
C LEU A 60 -17.52 24.44 18.25
N LEU A 61 -16.96 25.52 17.69
CA LEU A 61 -17.22 25.91 16.31
C LEU A 61 -16.88 24.79 15.31
N TYR A 62 -15.74 24.12 15.49
CA TYR A 62 -15.28 23.07 14.58
C TYR A 62 -16.11 21.80 14.69
N VAL A 63 -16.53 21.41 15.90
CA VAL A 63 -17.47 20.30 16.08
C VAL A 63 -18.79 20.60 15.38
N LEU A 64 -19.39 21.78 15.61
CA LEU A 64 -20.65 22.18 14.97
C LEU A 64 -20.54 22.19 13.44
N ARG A 65 -19.44 22.73 12.88
CA ARG A 65 -19.20 22.71 11.43
C ARG A 65 -19.08 21.29 10.88
N SER A 66 -18.51 20.38 11.66
CA SER A 66 -18.33 18.98 11.25
C SER A 66 -19.65 18.22 11.17
N ILE A 67 -20.66 18.58 11.96
CA ILE A 67 -21.95 17.87 12.01
C ILE A 67 -23.11 18.70 11.45
N ARG A 68 -22.79 19.77 10.71
CA ARG A 68 -23.75 20.82 10.31
C ARG A 68 -25.00 20.28 9.61
N GLU A 69 -24.85 19.24 8.79
CA GLU A 69 -25.96 18.63 8.06
C GLU A 69 -26.86 17.80 8.99
N ASP A 70 -26.27 17.19 10.03
CA ASP A 70 -26.99 16.35 11.00
C ASP A 70 -27.75 17.18 12.05
N ILE A 71 -27.27 18.40 12.34
CA ILE A 71 -27.87 19.28 13.36
C ILE A 71 -28.76 20.37 12.78
N LYS A 72 -28.91 20.49 11.47
CA LYS A 72 -29.72 21.56 10.86
C LYS A 72 -31.18 21.50 11.34
N GLY A 73 -31.72 22.63 11.78
CA GLY A 73 -33.10 22.74 12.29
C GLY A 73 -33.31 22.03 13.63
N SER A 74 -32.25 21.81 14.42
CA SER A 74 -32.30 21.01 15.65
C SER A 74 -31.93 21.81 16.89
N ARG A 75 -32.25 21.26 18.06
CA ARG A 75 -31.70 21.72 19.34
C ARG A 75 -30.41 20.97 19.62
N VAL A 76 -29.34 21.71 19.95
CA VAL A 76 -28.04 21.14 20.28
C VAL A 76 -27.68 21.51 21.72
N ASP A 77 -27.59 20.50 22.58
CA ASP A 77 -27.18 20.65 23.96
C ASP A 77 -25.70 20.23 24.08
N THR A 78 -24.83 21.20 24.33
CA THR A 78 -23.37 21.05 24.27
C THR A 78 -22.75 21.10 25.66
N ASN A 79 -22.01 20.07 26.02
CA ASN A 79 -21.25 19.99 27.26
C ASN A 79 -19.82 20.49 27.01
N VAL A 80 -19.42 21.53 27.75
CA VAL A 80 -18.08 22.15 27.69
C VAL A 80 -17.52 22.30 29.10
N ASP A 81 -16.21 22.18 29.25
CA ASP A 81 -15.56 22.29 30.57
C ASP A 81 -15.05 23.71 30.89
N ASN A 82 -15.26 24.66 29.97
CA ASN A 82 -14.80 26.03 30.10
C ASN A 82 -15.93 26.98 30.51
N GLN A 83 -15.95 27.37 31.79
CA GLN A 83 -16.95 28.31 32.32
C GLN A 83 -16.85 29.71 31.69
N ALA A 84 -15.67 30.14 31.23
CA ALA A 84 -15.53 31.45 30.59
C ALA A 84 -16.22 31.49 29.22
N LEU A 85 -16.18 30.39 28.47
CA LEU A 85 -16.94 30.22 27.23
C LEU A 85 -18.45 30.25 27.50
N ILE A 86 -18.93 29.48 28.48
CA ILE A 86 -20.35 29.47 28.87
C ILE A 86 -20.82 30.87 29.28
N GLY A 87 -20.04 31.54 30.14
CA GLY A 87 -20.34 32.91 30.56
C GLY A 87 -20.36 33.87 29.38
N ALA A 88 -19.44 33.73 28.43
CA ALA A 88 -19.42 34.60 27.25
C ALA A 88 -20.58 34.33 26.29
N TRP A 89 -21.00 33.07 26.12
CA TRP A 89 -22.17 32.70 25.33
C TRP A 89 -23.45 33.29 25.93
N ASN A 90 -23.67 33.08 27.23
CA ASN A 90 -24.88 33.54 27.92
C ASN A 90 -25.00 35.07 28.00
N ASN A 91 -23.87 35.78 27.96
CA ASN A 91 -23.85 37.25 27.95
C ASN A 91 -23.72 37.82 26.53
N GLU A 92 -23.80 36.98 25.49
CA GLU A 92 -23.65 37.37 24.08
C GLU A 92 -22.33 38.11 23.77
N GLY A 93 -21.29 37.82 24.57
CA GLY A 93 -19.98 38.43 24.44
C GLY A 93 -19.12 38.33 25.69
N SER A 94 -17.87 38.75 25.55
CA SER A 94 -16.84 38.80 26.60
C SER A 94 -15.98 40.06 26.49
N LYS A 95 -15.05 40.26 27.43
CA LYS A 95 -14.02 41.30 27.31
C LYS A 95 -12.92 40.95 26.30
N SER A 96 -12.81 39.69 25.89
CA SER A 96 -11.78 39.25 24.94
C SER A 96 -12.26 39.43 23.51
N MET A 97 -11.59 40.33 22.78
CA MET A 97 -11.89 40.58 21.37
C MET A 97 -11.76 39.30 20.51
N MET A 98 -10.77 38.46 20.82
CA MET A 98 -10.54 37.21 20.10
C MET A 98 -11.63 36.18 20.35
N LEU A 99 -12.08 36.05 21.61
CA LEU A 99 -13.21 35.17 21.94
C LEU A 99 -14.50 35.68 21.26
N ASN A 100 -14.73 36.99 21.28
CA ASN A 100 -15.89 37.59 20.62
C ASN A 100 -15.90 37.37 19.10
N SER A 101 -14.72 37.37 18.46
CA SER A 101 -14.61 37.02 17.04
C SER A 101 -15.09 35.59 16.79
N THR A 102 -14.63 34.62 17.58
CA THR A 102 -15.07 33.23 17.45
C THR A 102 -16.55 33.07 17.80
N LEU A 103 -17.06 33.76 18.82
CA LEU A 103 -18.48 33.73 19.18
C LEU A 103 -19.37 34.24 18.05
N LYS A 104 -18.97 35.31 17.35
CA LYS A 104 -19.69 35.78 16.15
C LYS A 104 -19.78 34.72 15.07
N GLU A 105 -18.71 33.97 14.84
CA GLU A 105 -18.74 32.84 13.89
C GLU A 105 -19.71 31.73 14.36
N ILE A 106 -19.75 31.43 15.66
CA ILE A 106 -20.69 30.45 16.23
C ILE A 106 -22.13 30.95 16.08
N PHE A 107 -22.43 32.20 16.45
CA PHE A 107 -23.76 32.79 16.29
C PHE A 107 -24.23 32.75 14.83
N GLN A 108 -23.36 33.17 13.90
CA GLN A 108 -23.68 33.12 12.48
C GLN A 108 -23.97 31.68 12.03
N LEU A 109 -23.15 30.71 12.45
CA LEU A 109 -23.36 29.30 12.13
C LEU A 109 -24.69 28.77 12.69
N THR A 110 -25.02 29.10 13.94
CA THR A 110 -26.29 28.66 14.55
C THR A 110 -27.50 29.26 13.83
N LEU A 111 -27.40 30.51 13.37
CA LEU A 111 -28.45 31.15 12.58
C LEU A 111 -28.59 30.51 11.20
N ASP A 112 -27.47 30.28 10.51
CA ASP A 112 -27.47 29.69 9.16
C ASP A 112 -28.02 28.25 9.15
N LEU A 113 -27.83 27.52 10.24
CA LEU A 113 -28.30 26.14 10.41
C LEU A 113 -29.66 26.03 11.10
N ASP A 114 -30.28 27.14 11.53
CA ASP A 114 -31.49 27.15 12.35
C ASP A 114 -31.36 26.25 13.60
N VAL A 115 -30.26 26.44 14.33
CA VAL A 115 -29.89 25.62 15.51
C VAL A 115 -30.14 26.40 16.80
N MET A 116 -30.87 25.79 17.73
CA MET A 116 -30.94 26.27 19.11
C MET A 116 -29.82 25.65 19.93
N LEU A 117 -28.73 26.40 20.14
CA LEU A 117 -27.54 25.95 20.86
C LEU A 117 -27.60 26.30 22.35
N ASN A 118 -27.53 25.30 23.22
CA ASN A 118 -27.39 25.47 24.67
C ASN A 118 -26.05 24.94 25.15
N LEU A 119 -25.37 25.69 26.02
CA LEU A 119 -24.11 25.27 26.63
C LEU A 119 -24.31 24.85 28.09
N HIS A 120 -23.77 23.70 28.45
CA HIS A 120 -23.79 23.13 29.79
C HIS A 120 -22.36 22.89 30.29
N PHE A 121 -22.13 23.17 31.56
CA PHE A 121 -20.84 22.87 32.18
C PHE A 121 -20.72 21.37 32.45
N VAL A 122 -19.62 20.77 32.03
CA VAL A 122 -19.21 19.42 32.43
C VAL A 122 -17.82 19.48 33.08
N PRO A 123 -17.60 18.84 34.25
CA PRO A 123 -16.24 18.74 34.79
C PRO A 123 -15.31 18.02 33.81
N SER A 124 -14.06 18.47 33.65
CA SER A 124 -13.11 17.90 32.66
C SER A 124 -12.95 16.38 32.77
N LYS A 125 -13.00 15.81 33.99
CA LYS A 125 -12.92 14.35 34.23
C LYS A 125 -14.09 13.56 33.64
N LEU A 126 -15.22 14.22 33.41
CA LEU A 126 -16.45 13.65 32.84
C LEU A 126 -16.64 14.08 31.37
N ASN A 127 -15.73 14.89 30.82
CA ASN A 127 -15.84 15.35 29.45
C ASN A 127 -15.43 14.23 28.49
N LEU A 128 -16.39 13.69 27.74
CA LEU A 128 -16.15 12.62 26.78
C LEU A 128 -15.28 13.06 25.59
N ALA A 129 -15.09 14.37 25.40
CA ALA A 129 -14.22 14.94 24.39
C ALA A 129 -12.74 15.08 24.81
N ASP A 130 -12.36 14.76 26.07
CA ASP A 130 -10.97 14.83 26.55
C ASP A 130 -10.02 13.86 25.80
N GLU A 131 -10.50 12.65 25.49
CA GLU A 131 -9.71 11.68 24.71
C GLU A 131 -9.46 12.15 23.26
N PRO A 132 -10.49 12.53 22.47
CA PRO A 132 -10.27 12.98 21.10
C PRO A 132 -9.46 14.29 21.02
N SER A 133 -9.55 15.19 22.01
CA SER A 133 -8.78 16.44 22.05
C SER A 133 -7.30 16.25 22.44
N ARG A 134 -6.89 15.06 22.90
CA ARG A 134 -5.53 14.81 23.41
C ARG A 134 -4.79 13.67 22.73
N LYS A 135 -5.50 12.76 22.08
CA LYS A 135 -4.89 11.59 21.44
C LYS A 135 -4.09 11.98 20.20
N LEU A 136 -2.77 11.78 20.28
CA LEU A 136 -1.85 11.90 19.16
C LEU A 136 -1.62 10.51 18.55
N SER A 137 -1.80 10.37 17.24
CA SER A 137 -1.49 9.14 16.53
C SER A 137 -0.31 9.31 15.60
N LYS A 138 0.57 8.30 15.56
CA LYS A 138 1.63 8.24 14.56
C LYS A 138 1.10 7.98 13.14
N SER A 139 -0.15 7.51 13.02
CA SER A 139 -0.82 7.38 11.72
C SER A 139 -1.06 8.74 11.06
N ASP A 140 -1.16 9.80 11.85
CA ASP A 140 -1.48 11.16 11.36
C ASP A 140 -0.20 11.91 10.96
N ALA A 141 0.87 11.16 10.65
CA ALA A 141 2.12 11.70 10.16
C ALA A 141 1.94 12.27 8.75
N LYS A 142 2.67 13.34 8.47
CA LYS A 142 2.65 14.00 7.17
C LYS A 142 4.03 14.07 6.56
N LEU A 143 4.09 14.18 5.23
CA LEU A 143 5.35 14.46 4.54
C LEU A 143 5.89 15.84 4.92
N ASN A 144 7.21 15.95 4.98
CA ASN A 144 7.85 17.26 5.02
C ASN A 144 7.56 18.03 3.73
N SER A 145 7.49 19.36 3.80
CA SER A 145 7.16 20.25 2.67
C SER A 145 8.10 20.05 1.49
N ASP A 146 9.41 19.98 1.75
CA ASP A 146 10.42 19.88 0.70
C ASP A 146 10.31 18.52 -0.03
N ILE A 147 10.00 17.48 0.75
CA ILE A 147 9.77 16.13 0.24
C ILE A 147 8.49 16.09 -0.61
N TRP A 148 7.42 16.75 -0.14
CA TRP A 148 6.18 16.89 -0.89
C TRP A 148 6.41 17.65 -2.19
N SER A 149 7.20 18.72 -2.19
CA SER A 149 7.58 19.47 -3.40
C SER A 149 8.26 18.56 -4.43
N THR A 150 9.20 17.71 -4.01
CA THR A 150 9.85 16.72 -4.90
C THR A 150 8.82 15.77 -5.52
N ILE A 151 7.89 15.24 -4.73
CA ILE A 151 6.80 14.38 -5.25
C ILE A 151 5.90 15.17 -6.21
N GLN A 152 5.64 16.43 -5.91
CA GLN A 152 4.81 17.30 -6.71
C GLN A 152 5.45 17.65 -8.05
N GLU A 153 6.77 17.77 -8.11
CA GLU A 153 7.54 17.92 -9.35
C GLU A 153 7.54 16.63 -10.16
N TYR A 154 7.76 15.49 -9.51
CA TYR A 154 7.94 14.20 -10.19
C TYR A 154 6.62 13.58 -10.70
N PHE A 155 5.54 13.65 -9.91
CA PHE A 155 4.24 13.01 -10.24
C PHE A 155 3.06 13.99 -10.44
N GLY A 156 3.29 15.28 -10.25
CA GLY A 156 2.22 16.28 -10.35
C GLY A 156 1.73 16.61 -11.75
N ASP A 157 2.35 16.10 -12.81
CA ASP A 157 2.12 16.55 -14.18
C ASP A 157 2.23 18.09 -14.30
N ILE A 158 1.52 18.73 -15.23
CA ILE A 158 1.54 20.20 -15.39
C ILE A 158 0.71 20.90 -14.30
N THR A 159 -0.43 20.32 -13.94
CA THR A 159 -1.44 20.93 -13.06
C THR A 159 -1.15 20.76 -11.57
N GLY A 160 -0.23 19.87 -11.20
CA GLY A 160 -0.03 19.43 -9.83
C GLY A 160 -1.04 18.36 -9.40
N HIS A 161 -0.85 17.83 -8.18
CA HIS A 161 -1.87 17.01 -7.53
C HIS A 161 -3.06 17.91 -7.18
N THR A 162 -4.26 17.33 -7.19
CA THR A 162 -5.51 18.08 -7.01
C THR A 162 -6.30 17.66 -5.78
N ILE A 163 -6.10 16.42 -5.33
CA ILE A 163 -6.86 15.81 -4.22
C ILE A 163 -5.89 15.06 -3.29
N ASP A 164 -6.07 15.24 -1.99
CA ASP A 164 -5.41 14.46 -0.94
C ASP A 164 -6.44 13.52 -0.28
N LEU A 165 -6.35 12.23 -0.56
CA LEU A 165 -7.35 11.28 -0.07
C LEU A 165 -7.16 10.93 1.41
N MET A 166 -6.00 11.19 2.03
CA MET A 166 -5.71 10.70 3.40
C MET A 166 -5.14 11.80 4.29
N ALA A 167 -5.84 12.93 4.37
CA ALA A 167 -5.40 14.04 5.20
C ALA A 167 -6.48 14.61 6.09
N LEU A 168 -6.08 14.98 7.32
CA LEU A 168 -6.82 15.90 8.19
C LEU A 168 -6.58 17.35 7.74
N ASP A 169 -7.54 18.22 8.06
CA ASP A 169 -7.49 19.66 7.77
C ASP A 169 -6.12 20.27 8.10
N SER A 170 -5.52 19.85 9.23
CA SER A 170 -4.25 20.34 9.75
C SER A 170 -3.00 19.91 8.99
N TYR A 171 -3.10 18.86 8.16
CA TYR A 171 -1.94 18.31 7.45
C TYR A 171 -2.13 18.02 5.98
N SER A 172 -3.27 18.41 5.42
CA SER A 172 -3.52 18.41 3.98
C SER A 172 -2.39 19.09 3.22
N MET A 173 -1.92 18.41 2.18
CA MET A 173 -0.84 18.92 1.35
C MET A 173 -1.30 20.13 0.53
N ILE A 174 -0.34 20.92 0.06
CA ILE A 174 -0.59 22.10 -0.78
C ILE A 174 -0.33 21.80 -2.24
N ASN A 175 -1.14 22.38 -3.13
CA ASN A 175 -0.87 22.35 -4.56
C ASN A 175 0.23 23.34 -4.95
N ARG A 176 0.60 23.34 -6.24
CA ARG A 176 1.61 24.25 -6.82
C ARG A 176 1.27 25.74 -6.67
N ASN A 177 0.00 26.09 -6.46
CA ASN A 177 -0.45 27.46 -6.26
C ASN A 177 -0.45 27.85 -4.76
N GLY A 178 0.08 27.01 -3.88
CA GLY A 178 0.11 27.24 -2.43
C GLY A 178 -1.23 27.08 -1.73
N ARG A 179 -2.26 26.54 -2.41
CA ARG A 179 -3.58 26.28 -1.81
C ARG A 179 -3.64 24.86 -1.28
N ILE A 180 -4.33 24.67 -0.16
CA ILE A 180 -4.61 23.34 0.40
C ILE A 180 -5.35 22.50 -0.65
N LEU A 181 -4.92 21.25 -0.82
CA LEU A 181 -5.61 20.30 -1.69
C LEU A 181 -7.02 20.03 -1.19
N LYS A 182 -7.93 19.77 -2.12
CA LYS A 182 -9.22 19.19 -1.77
C LYS A 182 -8.95 17.86 -1.06
N HIS A 183 -9.45 17.66 0.15
CA HIS A 183 -9.04 16.49 0.93
C HIS A 183 -10.21 15.79 1.60
N PHE A 184 -9.98 14.54 1.98
CA PHE A 184 -10.97 13.68 2.63
C PHE A 184 -10.40 13.12 3.93
N THR A 185 -11.18 13.18 4.99
CA THR A 185 -10.75 12.85 6.37
C THR A 185 -11.32 11.52 6.86
N PRO A 186 -10.67 10.81 7.80
CA PRO A 186 -11.22 9.58 8.38
C PRO A 186 -12.54 9.80 9.15
N THR A 187 -12.75 11.00 9.66
CA THR A 187 -13.96 11.45 10.37
C THR A 187 -14.40 12.80 9.82
N VAL A 188 -15.65 13.21 9.99
CA VAL A 188 -16.10 14.50 9.45
C VAL A 188 -15.33 15.64 10.12
N SER A 189 -14.88 16.61 9.33
CA SER A 189 -14.15 17.79 9.79
C SER A 189 -14.52 19.02 8.94
N PRO A 190 -14.27 20.25 9.44
CA PRO A 190 -14.80 21.46 8.81
C PRO A 190 -14.31 21.75 7.39
N LEU A 191 -13.04 21.45 7.06
CA LEU A 191 -12.45 21.77 5.75
C LEU A 191 -12.40 20.57 4.80
N SER A 192 -12.74 19.37 5.29
CA SER A 192 -12.79 18.21 4.42
C SER A 192 -13.93 18.27 3.43
N SER A 193 -13.70 17.72 2.25
CA SER A 193 -14.70 17.58 1.19
C SER A 193 -15.57 16.34 1.35
N GLY A 194 -15.38 15.61 2.44
CA GLY A 194 -16.08 14.38 2.76
C GLY A 194 -15.23 13.49 3.65
N VAL A 195 -15.85 12.41 4.09
CA VAL A 195 -15.18 11.36 4.85
C VAL A 195 -14.55 10.39 3.85
N ASN A 196 -13.25 10.14 3.98
CA ASN A 196 -12.65 9.06 3.23
C ASN A 196 -13.05 7.73 3.88
N LEU A 197 -13.84 6.93 3.17
CA LEU A 197 -14.11 5.52 3.51
C LEU A 197 -12.92 4.66 3.06
N PHE A 198 -11.69 5.08 3.36
CA PHE A 198 -10.58 4.14 3.24
C PHE A 198 -10.51 3.33 4.52
N PRO A 199 -10.31 2.03 4.38
CA PRO A 199 -10.85 1.11 5.33
C PRO A 199 -9.73 0.58 6.20
N PRO A 200 -10.02 -0.32 7.15
CA PRO A 200 -9.07 -1.39 7.42
C PRO A 200 -8.44 -1.88 6.09
N PHE A 201 -7.17 -2.28 6.10
CA PHE A 201 -6.42 -2.81 4.93
C PHE A 201 -7.22 -3.79 4.03
N ALA A 202 -8.30 -4.37 4.57
CA ALA A 202 -9.33 -5.16 3.90
C ALA A 202 -10.02 -4.54 2.66
N LEU A 203 -10.31 -3.24 2.56
CA LEU A 203 -10.93 -2.67 1.31
C LEU A 203 -9.95 -1.93 0.38
N LEU A 204 -8.63 -2.10 0.57
CA LEU A 204 -7.64 -1.61 -0.42
C LEU A 204 -7.86 -2.23 -1.80
N LEU A 205 -8.27 -3.50 -1.89
CA LEU A 205 -8.54 -4.15 -3.17
C LEU A 205 -9.71 -3.47 -3.94
N PRO A 206 -10.91 -3.26 -3.34
CA PRO A 206 -11.99 -2.47 -3.95
C PRO A 206 -11.56 -1.09 -4.44
N VAL A 207 -10.72 -0.37 -3.67
CA VAL A 207 -10.18 0.93 -4.10
C VAL A 207 -9.34 0.78 -5.36
N LEU A 208 -8.43 -0.19 -5.40
CA LEU A 208 -7.57 -0.40 -6.56
C LEU A 208 -8.40 -0.80 -7.79
N SER A 209 -9.43 -1.62 -7.61
CA SER A 209 -10.40 -1.92 -8.66
C SER A 209 -11.10 -0.65 -9.16
N PHE A 210 -11.55 0.22 -8.26
CA PHE A 210 -12.18 1.50 -8.63
C PHE A 210 -11.24 2.41 -9.42
N ILE A 211 -9.97 2.54 -8.99
CA ILE A 211 -8.94 3.31 -9.70
C ILE A 211 -8.73 2.77 -11.11
N ARG A 212 -8.66 1.44 -11.24
CA ARG A 212 -8.51 0.74 -12.52
C ARG A 212 -9.70 1.01 -13.43
N GLU A 213 -10.92 0.82 -12.92
CA GLU A 213 -12.17 0.96 -13.69
C GLU A 213 -12.43 2.41 -14.14
N ASN A 214 -12.09 3.40 -13.30
CA ASN A 214 -12.36 4.82 -13.56
C ASN A 214 -11.19 5.56 -14.23
N MET A 215 -10.19 4.80 -14.67
CA MET A 215 -9.01 5.30 -15.34
C MET A 215 -8.23 6.40 -14.58
N LEU A 216 -8.20 6.33 -13.25
CA LEU A 216 -7.61 7.38 -12.41
C LEU A 216 -6.09 7.27 -12.33
N ASN A 217 -5.45 8.42 -12.06
CA ASN A 217 -4.04 8.53 -11.76
C ASN A 217 -3.87 8.92 -10.29
N CYS A 218 -3.13 8.13 -9.52
CA CYS A 218 -2.94 8.40 -8.10
C CYS A 218 -1.47 8.23 -7.72
N THR A 219 -1.04 9.02 -6.74
CA THR A 219 0.26 8.85 -6.09
C THR A 219 0.01 8.24 -4.72
N VAL A 220 0.63 7.09 -4.45
CA VAL A 220 0.54 6.38 -3.18
C VAL A 220 1.87 6.49 -2.47
N ILE A 221 1.82 6.96 -1.22
CA ILE A 221 2.98 6.99 -0.33
C ILE A 221 2.89 5.78 0.58
N LEU A 222 3.90 4.92 0.49
CA LEU A 222 3.86 3.65 1.19
C LEU A 222 5.23 3.27 1.73
N ARG A 223 5.21 2.56 2.85
CA ARG A 223 6.39 1.98 3.45
C ARG A 223 6.55 0.55 2.97
N ALA A 224 7.80 0.19 2.71
CA ALA A 224 8.22 -1.16 2.40
C ALA A 224 8.34 -2.00 3.67
N ASP A 225 7.23 -2.31 4.34
CA ASP A 225 7.22 -3.16 5.53
C ASP A 225 6.43 -4.45 5.32
N GLY A 226 6.83 -5.26 4.33
CA GLY A 226 6.73 -6.74 4.37
C GLY A 226 5.35 -7.40 4.54
N VAL A 227 4.25 -6.65 4.63
CA VAL A 227 2.90 -7.22 4.74
C VAL A 227 2.45 -7.63 3.34
N ILE A 228 2.59 -8.92 3.02
CA ILE A 228 2.03 -9.51 1.81
C ILE A 228 0.50 -9.56 1.99
N ALA A 229 -0.16 -8.50 1.56
CA ALA A 229 -1.61 -8.41 1.56
C ALA A 229 -2.19 -8.88 0.23
N THR A 230 -3.43 -9.37 0.25
CA THR A 230 -4.13 -9.93 -0.92
C THR A 230 -4.33 -8.94 -2.08
N TRP A 231 -4.22 -7.63 -1.82
CA TRP A 231 -4.34 -6.56 -2.80
C TRP A 231 -3.04 -6.26 -3.56
N VAL A 232 -1.90 -6.77 -3.09
CA VAL A 232 -0.57 -6.48 -3.64
C VAL A 232 -0.43 -6.82 -5.13
N PRO A 233 -0.93 -7.96 -5.65
CA PRO A 233 -0.88 -8.25 -7.08
C PRO A 233 -1.60 -7.19 -7.93
N THR A 234 -2.83 -6.84 -7.56
CA THR A 234 -3.62 -5.79 -8.24
C THR A 234 -2.93 -4.44 -8.15
N PHE A 235 -2.29 -4.12 -7.02
CA PHE A 235 -1.51 -2.90 -6.87
C PHE A 235 -0.35 -2.88 -7.87
N TYR A 236 0.44 -3.96 -7.95
CA TYR A 236 1.57 -4.06 -8.87
C TYR A 236 1.16 -3.94 -10.34
N GLU A 237 0.01 -4.48 -10.73
CA GLU A 237 -0.52 -4.31 -12.10
C GLU A 237 -0.80 -2.85 -12.46
N LEU A 238 -1.07 -2.01 -11.47
CA LEU A 238 -1.40 -0.59 -11.67
C LEU A 238 -0.18 0.33 -11.56
N ILE A 239 0.99 -0.16 -11.16
CA ILE A 239 2.15 0.71 -10.98
C ILE A 239 2.68 1.15 -12.33
N HIS A 240 2.78 2.47 -12.48
CA HIS A 240 3.34 3.12 -13.65
C HIS A 240 4.76 3.63 -13.41
N ASP A 241 5.09 4.12 -12.21
CA ASP A 241 6.45 4.56 -11.87
C ASP A 241 6.62 4.66 -10.34
N ALA A 242 7.84 4.64 -9.84
CA ALA A 242 8.13 4.71 -8.41
C ALA A 242 9.54 5.25 -8.12
N PHE A 243 9.70 5.95 -6.99
CA PHE A 243 11.01 6.36 -6.48
C PHE A 243 11.06 6.41 -4.95
N ILE A 244 12.28 6.33 -4.40
CA ILE A 244 12.53 6.44 -2.94
C ILE A 244 12.45 7.91 -2.54
N VAL A 245 11.52 8.19 -1.65
CA VAL A 245 11.28 9.51 -1.07
C VAL A 245 12.17 9.71 0.17
N GLY A 246 12.45 8.63 0.90
CA GLY A 246 13.36 8.65 2.03
C GLY A 246 13.89 7.26 2.35
N ASN A 247 15.17 7.19 2.72
CA ASN A 247 15.82 5.94 3.09
C ASN A 247 15.56 5.62 4.57
N LYS A 248 15.65 4.33 4.91
CA LYS A 248 15.66 3.87 6.30
C LYS A 248 16.71 4.62 7.12
N GLY A 249 16.32 5.09 8.31
CA GLY A 249 17.12 5.91 9.21
C GLY A 249 17.18 7.39 8.83
N GLN A 250 16.71 7.79 7.65
CA GLN A 250 16.69 9.19 7.23
C GLN A 250 15.69 9.97 8.09
N LYS A 251 16.17 11.08 8.66
CA LYS A 251 15.39 11.97 9.52
C LYS A 251 14.74 13.08 8.70
N GLY A 252 13.65 13.63 9.22
CA GLY A 252 12.97 14.78 8.62
C GLY A 252 12.24 14.51 7.30
N VAL A 253 12.03 13.26 6.93
CA VAL A 253 11.18 12.89 5.79
C VAL A 253 9.70 13.01 6.15
N LEU A 254 9.33 12.47 7.31
CA LEU A 254 8.01 12.60 7.91
C LEU A 254 8.04 13.59 9.08
N LYS A 255 6.92 14.27 9.29
CA LYS A 255 6.62 15.04 10.49
C LYS A 255 5.49 14.36 11.24
N TYR A 256 5.68 14.13 12.54
CA TYR A 256 4.71 13.50 13.41
C TYR A 256 4.00 14.55 14.27
N PRO A 257 2.71 14.33 14.60
CA PRO A 257 2.00 15.24 15.50
C PRO A 257 2.58 15.13 16.92
N THR A 258 2.86 16.27 17.53
CA THR A 258 3.37 16.46 18.88
C THR A 258 2.54 17.53 19.59
N LYS A 259 2.78 17.71 20.90
CA LYS A 259 2.15 18.79 21.67
C LYS A 259 2.56 20.20 21.23
N LYS A 260 3.55 20.33 20.34
CA LYS A 260 4.05 21.61 19.81
C LYS A 260 3.70 21.81 18.32
N GLY A 261 2.85 20.95 17.75
CA GLY A 261 2.52 20.94 16.33
C GLY A 261 3.10 19.72 15.64
N TYR A 262 3.75 19.91 14.48
CA TYR A 262 4.31 18.81 13.70
C TYR A 262 5.84 18.87 13.70
N ASP A 263 6.47 17.90 14.36
CA ASP A 263 7.93 17.84 14.47
C ASP A 263 8.52 16.81 13.51
N PRO A 264 9.70 17.08 12.90
CA PRO A 264 10.45 16.09 12.14
C PRO A 264 10.70 14.82 12.95
N ASP A 265 10.63 13.67 12.27
CA ASP A 265 11.01 12.41 12.90
C ASP A 265 12.48 12.43 13.37
N GLY A 266 12.66 12.51 14.69
CA GLY A 266 13.97 12.51 15.33
C GLY A 266 14.64 11.14 15.37
N ILE A 267 13.87 10.06 15.23
CA ILE A 267 14.36 8.67 15.19
C ILE A 267 14.77 8.30 13.76
N GLY A 268 14.03 8.83 12.78
CA GLY A 268 14.23 8.56 11.36
C GLY A 268 13.40 7.37 10.89
N LEU A 269 13.21 7.26 9.57
CA LEU A 269 12.32 6.27 8.98
C LEU A 269 12.69 4.84 9.39
N SER A 270 11.70 4.05 9.80
CA SER A 270 11.92 2.63 10.16
C SER A 270 12.17 1.71 8.94
N GLY A 271 11.88 2.20 7.74
CA GLY A 271 12.14 1.54 6.46
C GLY A 271 12.15 2.57 5.33
N ASN A 272 12.46 2.13 4.10
CA ASN A 272 12.38 3.02 2.96
C ASN A 272 10.93 3.47 2.72
N LEU A 273 10.76 4.75 2.47
CA LEU A 273 9.48 5.36 2.12
C LEU A 273 9.47 5.62 0.61
N TRP A 274 8.43 5.15 -0.06
CA TRP A 274 8.28 5.20 -1.51
C TRP A 274 7.12 6.10 -1.90
N ALA A 275 7.30 6.82 -3.01
CA ALA A 275 6.21 7.39 -3.78
C ALA A 275 6.01 6.54 -5.02
N VAL A 276 4.78 6.07 -5.21
CA VAL A 276 4.41 5.18 -6.31
C VAL A 276 3.27 5.81 -7.08
N ARG A 277 3.48 6.01 -8.38
CA ARG A 277 2.42 6.42 -9.31
C ARG A 277 1.69 5.17 -9.76
N ILE A 278 0.39 5.11 -9.48
CA ILE A 278 -0.52 4.12 -10.04
C ILE A 278 -1.38 4.74 -11.13
N SER A 279 -1.56 4.01 -12.22
CA SER A 279 -2.39 4.39 -13.36
C SER A 279 -3.04 3.15 -13.96
N SER A 280 -4.28 3.33 -14.38
CA SER A 280 -5.07 2.36 -15.14
C SER A 280 -4.59 2.11 -16.58
N LYS A 281 -3.73 2.99 -17.13
CA LYS A 281 -3.25 2.84 -18.50
C LYS A 281 -2.33 1.62 -18.56
N GLN A 282 -2.75 0.59 -19.29
CA GLN A 282 -1.91 -0.56 -19.67
C GLN A 282 -0.61 -0.03 -20.30
N SER A 283 0.47 0.00 -19.54
CA SER A 283 1.79 0.18 -20.11
C SER A 283 2.22 -1.19 -20.65
N LEU A 284 2.26 -1.31 -21.97
CA LEU A 284 2.76 -2.47 -22.72
C LEU A 284 4.26 -2.76 -22.46
N CYS A 285 4.92 -2.00 -21.60
CA CYS A 285 6.35 -2.08 -21.34
C CYS A 285 6.67 -1.63 -19.90
N PHE A 286 6.20 -2.35 -18.88
CA PHE A 286 6.78 -2.18 -17.54
C PHE A 286 7.67 -3.38 -17.19
N ASN A 287 8.98 -3.11 -17.14
CA ASN A 287 9.98 -4.05 -16.64
C ASN A 287 9.71 -4.32 -15.16
N TYR A 288 9.18 -5.50 -14.83
CA TYR A 288 9.06 -5.99 -13.45
C TYR A 288 10.37 -5.85 -12.63
N GLY A 289 11.53 -5.76 -13.30
CA GLY A 289 12.83 -5.49 -12.67
C GLY A 289 12.95 -4.15 -11.94
N LYS A 290 12.02 -3.21 -12.13
CA LYS A 290 11.96 -1.91 -11.42
C LYS A 290 10.98 -1.89 -10.24
N LEU A 291 10.45 -3.02 -9.79
CA LEU A 291 9.49 -3.10 -8.66
C LEU A 291 9.86 -4.05 -7.53
N LEU A 292 11.13 -4.42 -7.45
CA LEU A 292 11.76 -5.23 -6.39
C LEU A 292 11.84 -4.56 -4.99
N PHE A 293 11.04 -3.55 -4.73
CA PHE A 293 11.41 -2.45 -3.85
C PHE A 293 10.68 -2.39 -2.50
N LEU A 294 9.80 -3.36 -2.23
CA LEU A 294 9.05 -3.44 -0.97
C LEU A 294 9.62 -4.37 0.10
N ASN A 295 10.75 -5.04 -0.17
CA ASN A 295 11.43 -5.85 0.82
C ASN A 295 12.91 -5.45 0.90
N GLU A 296 13.29 -4.76 1.98
CA GLU A 296 14.66 -4.90 2.50
C GLU A 296 14.91 -6.39 2.83
N PRO A 297 16.16 -6.88 2.73
CA PRO A 297 16.44 -8.29 2.50
C PRO A 297 15.97 -9.17 3.66
N LEU A 298 14.82 -9.82 3.50
CA LEU A 298 14.37 -10.95 4.30
C LEU A 298 15.17 -12.21 3.91
N ILE A 299 16.48 -12.22 4.17
CA ILE A 299 17.29 -13.47 4.16
C ILE A 299 17.33 -14.06 5.59
N SER A 300 16.27 -13.86 6.38
CA SER A 300 16.19 -14.42 7.75
C SER A 300 14.93 -15.24 8.04
N THR A 301 13.99 -15.37 7.11
CA THR A 301 12.82 -16.26 7.31
C THR A 301 13.13 -17.63 6.73
N LYS A 302 13.10 -18.67 7.57
CA LYS A 302 13.27 -20.06 7.13
C LYS A 302 12.02 -20.46 6.34
N PHE A 303 12.16 -20.82 5.07
CA PHE A 303 11.04 -21.22 4.21
C PHE A 303 11.31 -22.54 3.48
N HIS A 304 10.25 -23.31 3.21
CA HIS A 304 10.36 -24.55 2.44
C HIS A 304 10.57 -24.24 0.95
N LEU A 305 11.79 -24.50 0.46
CA LEU A 305 12.15 -24.43 -0.95
C LEU A 305 12.27 -25.85 -1.50
N LEU A 306 11.55 -26.14 -2.58
CA LEU A 306 11.70 -27.37 -3.35
C LEU A 306 12.31 -27.04 -4.70
N CYS A 307 13.52 -27.53 -4.95
CA CYS A 307 14.23 -27.39 -6.23
C CYS A 307 14.15 -28.72 -6.97
N ILE A 308 13.64 -28.69 -8.21
CA ILE A 308 13.54 -29.85 -9.08
C ILE A 308 14.25 -29.54 -10.39
N GLY A 309 15.07 -30.46 -10.88
CA GLY A 309 15.73 -30.25 -12.16
C GLY A 309 16.64 -31.38 -12.60
N ASP A 310 17.37 -31.12 -13.68
CA ASP A 310 18.33 -32.06 -14.22
C ASP A 310 19.71 -31.98 -13.52
N SER A 311 20.77 -32.47 -14.18
CA SER A 311 22.12 -32.47 -13.63
C SER A 311 22.73 -31.07 -13.46
N MET A 312 22.17 -30.02 -14.07
CA MET A 312 22.66 -28.64 -13.90
C MET A 312 22.61 -28.17 -12.44
N ILE A 313 21.52 -28.49 -11.75
CA ILE A 313 21.29 -27.99 -10.39
C ILE A 313 21.95 -28.85 -9.32
N ARG A 314 22.48 -30.02 -9.69
CA ARG A 314 23.01 -31.04 -8.77
C ARG A 314 24.22 -30.56 -7.96
N PHE A 315 25.05 -29.72 -8.58
CA PHE A 315 26.35 -29.33 -8.01
C PHE A 315 26.31 -28.04 -7.19
N LEU A 316 25.16 -27.37 -7.13
CA LEU A 316 24.98 -26.15 -6.34
C LEU A 316 24.87 -26.48 -4.85
N GLN A 317 25.48 -25.66 -3.99
CA GLN A 317 25.44 -25.84 -2.54
C GLN A 317 24.20 -25.17 -1.94
N TRP A 318 23.02 -25.50 -2.47
CA TRP A 318 21.71 -24.87 -2.19
C TRP A 318 21.49 -24.44 -0.73
N ARG A 319 21.67 -25.34 0.24
CA ARG A 319 21.43 -25.01 1.66
C ARG A 319 22.41 -23.97 2.20
N LYS A 320 23.68 -24.06 1.80
CA LYS A 320 24.75 -23.14 2.22
C LYS A 320 24.61 -21.80 1.53
N ASP A 321 24.37 -21.82 0.22
CA ASP A 321 24.24 -20.62 -0.61
C ASP A 321 23.03 -19.79 -0.21
N PHE A 322 21.90 -20.44 0.11
CA PHE A 322 20.67 -19.79 0.60
C PHE A 322 20.64 -19.54 2.10
N LYS A 323 21.62 -20.03 2.87
CA LYS A 323 21.61 -20.05 4.34
C LYS A 323 20.27 -20.55 4.93
N ASN A 324 19.63 -21.47 4.23
CA ASN A 324 18.29 -21.97 4.54
C ASN A 324 18.35 -23.50 4.70
N PRO A 325 18.13 -24.05 5.91
CA PRO A 325 18.16 -25.49 6.12
C PRO A 325 16.97 -26.22 5.51
N MET A 326 15.90 -25.50 5.12
CA MET A 326 14.63 -26.04 4.63
C MET A 326 14.58 -26.17 3.11
N VAL A 327 15.74 -26.20 2.45
CA VAL A 327 15.87 -26.45 1.01
C VAL A 327 15.97 -27.95 0.74
N ASN A 328 15.04 -28.46 -0.07
CA ASN A 328 15.03 -29.82 -0.60
C ASN A 328 15.33 -29.76 -2.10
N VAL A 329 16.28 -30.58 -2.55
CA VAL A 329 16.76 -30.58 -3.94
C VAL A 329 16.60 -31.98 -4.51
N PHE A 330 15.91 -32.06 -5.65
CA PHE A 330 15.70 -33.27 -6.42
C PHE A 330 16.28 -33.06 -7.81
N SER A 331 17.48 -33.60 -8.02
CA SER A 331 18.16 -33.57 -9.31
C SER A 331 18.17 -34.96 -9.94
N GLN A 332 17.70 -35.11 -11.17
CA GLN A 332 17.78 -36.35 -11.94
C GLN A 332 18.64 -36.13 -13.20
N GLY A 333 19.82 -36.75 -13.24
CA GLY A 333 20.73 -36.59 -14.39
C GLY A 333 20.12 -37.11 -15.69
N GLY A 334 20.23 -36.34 -16.77
CA GLY A 334 19.72 -36.71 -18.09
C GLY A 334 18.19 -36.67 -18.25
N ALA A 335 17.47 -36.18 -17.24
CA ALA A 335 16.01 -36.20 -17.22
C ALA A 335 15.38 -35.29 -18.27
N LEU A 336 14.29 -35.78 -18.86
CA LEU A 336 13.41 -35.05 -19.77
C LEU A 336 12.24 -34.40 -19.00
N VAL A 337 11.61 -33.39 -19.60
CA VAL A 337 10.39 -32.75 -19.04
C VAL A 337 9.31 -33.78 -18.72
N SER A 338 9.07 -34.77 -19.60
CA SER A 338 8.08 -35.84 -19.41
C SER A 338 8.38 -36.77 -18.23
N GLU A 339 9.64 -36.93 -17.85
CA GLU A 339 10.07 -37.82 -16.75
C GLU A 339 9.98 -37.12 -15.40
N ILE A 340 10.21 -35.80 -15.37
CA ILE A 340 10.11 -34.99 -14.15
C ILE A 340 8.65 -34.67 -13.81
N THR A 341 7.81 -34.41 -14.81
CA THR A 341 6.43 -33.94 -14.61
C THR A 341 5.60 -34.81 -13.65
N PRO A 342 5.55 -36.16 -13.77
CA PRO A 342 4.80 -37.01 -12.85
C PRO A 342 5.35 -37.01 -11.42
N GLN A 343 6.62 -36.67 -11.24
CA GLN A 343 7.26 -36.66 -9.92
C GLN A 343 6.90 -35.41 -9.13
N ILE A 344 6.55 -34.31 -9.79
CA ILE A 344 6.28 -33.01 -9.15
C ILE A 344 5.19 -33.15 -8.11
N GLU A 345 4.04 -33.75 -8.45
CA GLU A 345 2.94 -33.91 -7.49
C GLU A 345 3.33 -34.76 -6.27
N ARG A 346 4.09 -35.83 -6.49
CA ARG A 346 4.57 -36.69 -5.40
C ARG A 346 5.52 -35.93 -4.50
N LEU A 347 6.46 -35.19 -5.08
CA LEU A 347 7.48 -34.42 -4.35
C LEU A 347 6.86 -33.25 -3.60
N THR A 348 5.89 -32.54 -4.18
CA THR A 348 5.20 -31.43 -3.53
C THR A 348 4.27 -31.91 -2.42
N ARG A 349 3.72 -33.13 -2.51
CA ARG A 349 3.01 -33.77 -1.38
C ARG A 349 3.95 -34.16 -0.23
N MET A 350 5.10 -34.77 -0.53
CA MET A 350 6.07 -35.19 0.50
C MET A 350 6.81 -34.00 1.14
N HIS A 351 7.11 -32.98 0.34
CA HIS A 351 7.85 -31.79 0.75
C HIS A 351 7.09 -30.54 0.32
N PRO A 352 6.04 -30.15 1.05
CA PRO A 352 5.20 -29.03 0.67
C PRO A 352 5.99 -27.72 0.63
N PRO A 353 6.23 -27.16 -0.56
CA PRO A 353 7.03 -25.96 -0.67
C PRO A 353 6.17 -24.71 -0.49
N ARG A 354 6.79 -23.64 0.02
CA ARG A 354 6.28 -22.28 -0.20
C ARG A 354 6.73 -21.75 -1.57
N LEU A 355 7.87 -22.25 -2.05
CA LEU A 355 8.48 -21.90 -3.32
C LEU A 355 8.96 -23.16 -4.05
N LEU A 356 8.52 -23.34 -5.29
CA LEU A 356 8.89 -24.43 -6.19
C LEU A 356 9.77 -23.87 -7.31
N PHE A 357 11.00 -24.35 -7.40
CA PHE A 357 11.95 -23.99 -8.44
C PHE A 357 12.14 -25.16 -9.40
N ILE A 358 12.04 -24.90 -10.72
CA ILE A 358 12.15 -25.94 -11.75
C ILE A 358 13.16 -25.53 -12.82
N HIS A 359 14.13 -26.40 -13.08
CA HIS A 359 15.11 -26.27 -14.17
C HIS A 359 15.24 -27.58 -14.95
N VAL A 360 14.65 -27.65 -16.13
CA VAL A 360 14.67 -28.84 -17.00
C VAL A 360 14.53 -28.40 -18.46
N GLY A 361 15.04 -29.22 -19.38
CA GLY A 361 14.74 -29.09 -20.81
C GLY A 361 15.96 -29.19 -21.71
N VAL A 362 17.19 -29.05 -21.19
CA VAL A 362 18.40 -29.17 -22.02
C VAL A 362 18.50 -30.56 -22.68
N ASN A 363 18.07 -31.61 -21.98
CA ASN A 363 18.06 -32.98 -22.51
C ASN A 363 16.98 -33.21 -23.56
N ASN A 364 15.90 -32.41 -23.53
CA ASN A 364 14.83 -32.47 -24.53
C ASN A 364 15.31 -31.93 -25.88
N VAL A 365 16.14 -30.89 -25.88
CA VAL A 365 16.68 -30.26 -27.09
C VAL A 365 18.01 -30.84 -27.56
N SER A 366 18.72 -31.60 -26.70
CA SER A 366 20.00 -32.24 -27.04
C SER A 366 19.86 -33.63 -27.67
N LYS A 367 18.80 -34.39 -27.37
CA LYS A 367 18.58 -35.74 -27.91
C LYS A 367 17.92 -35.73 -29.31
N SER A 368 18.56 -35.05 -30.27
CA SER A 368 18.08 -34.95 -31.67
C SER A 368 17.95 -36.32 -32.37
N PHE A 369 18.69 -37.34 -31.95
CA PHE A 369 18.67 -38.68 -32.52
C PHE A 369 17.38 -39.49 -32.25
N LEU A 370 16.48 -39.02 -31.38
CA LEU A 370 15.25 -39.73 -31.05
C LEU A 370 14.08 -39.39 -32.00
N PHE A 371 14.24 -38.43 -32.90
CA PHE A 371 13.13 -37.89 -33.70
C PHE A 371 13.50 -37.76 -35.19
N GLU A 372 12.51 -37.97 -36.06
CA GLU A 372 12.68 -37.94 -37.51
C GLU A 372 12.95 -36.53 -38.08
N SER A 373 12.60 -35.46 -37.33
CA SER A 373 12.90 -34.06 -37.72
C SER A 373 13.05 -33.12 -36.51
N GLU A 374 13.81 -32.02 -36.69
CA GLU A 374 13.99 -30.98 -35.66
C GLU A 374 12.68 -30.30 -35.26
N PHE A 375 11.75 -30.13 -36.21
CA PHE A 375 10.44 -29.54 -35.97
C PHE A 375 9.59 -30.41 -35.03
N SER A 376 9.61 -31.73 -35.23
CA SER A 376 8.90 -32.69 -34.39
C SER A 376 9.40 -32.64 -32.93
N GLN A 377 10.71 -32.48 -32.72
CA GLN A 377 11.30 -32.40 -31.39
C GLN A 377 10.85 -31.14 -30.61
N LEU A 378 10.81 -29.98 -31.28
CA LEU A 378 10.37 -28.73 -30.67
C LEU A 378 8.88 -28.77 -30.33
N LEU A 379 8.06 -29.34 -31.20
CA LEU A 379 6.62 -29.50 -30.97
C LEU A 379 6.35 -30.39 -29.75
N ILE A 380 6.98 -31.58 -29.69
CA ILE A 380 6.84 -32.50 -28.56
C ILE A 380 7.31 -31.86 -27.25
N THR A 381 8.44 -31.15 -27.28
CA THR A 381 8.95 -30.45 -26.09
C THR A 381 7.98 -29.37 -25.62
N THR A 382 7.35 -28.66 -26.56
CA THR A 382 6.34 -27.64 -26.26
C THR A 382 5.08 -28.24 -25.63
N GLU A 383 4.60 -29.37 -26.15
CA GLU A 383 3.46 -30.10 -25.56
C GLU A 383 3.78 -30.61 -24.15
N GLN A 384 4.99 -31.12 -23.94
CA GLN A 384 5.45 -31.54 -22.61
C GLN A 384 5.51 -30.38 -21.62
N LEU A 385 5.90 -29.18 -22.07
CA LEU A 385 5.89 -27.96 -21.24
C LEU A 385 4.47 -27.48 -20.91
N GLU A 386 3.52 -27.57 -21.85
CA GLU A 386 2.11 -27.29 -21.58
C GLU A 386 1.52 -28.29 -20.59
N HIS A 387 1.85 -29.57 -20.70
CA HIS A 387 1.44 -30.59 -19.73
C HIS A 387 2.07 -30.34 -18.34
N LEU A 388 3.37 -30.04 -18.28
CA LEU A 388 4.03 -29.61 -17.05
C LEU A 388 3.30 -28.41 -16.42
N ALA A 389 2.96 -27.41 -17.24
CA ALA A 389 2.27 -26.22 -16.78
C ALA A 389 0.89 -26.55 -16.18
N HIS A 390 0.14 -27.46 -16.81
CA HIS A 390 -1.14 -27.92 -16.28
C HIS A 390 -0.99 -28.56 -14.89
N ILE A 391 -0.03 -29.47 -14.71
CA ILE A 391 0.24 -30.12 -13.42
C ILE A 391 0.65 -29.11 -12.34
N LEU A 392 1.48 -28.13 -12.71
CA LEU A 392 1.90 -27.06 -11.81
C LEU A 392 0.73 -26.17 -11.35
N GLN A 393 -0.19 -25.87 -12.27
CA GLN A 393 -1.40 -25.11 -11.95
C GLN A 393 -2.30 -25.89 -10.99
N CYS A 394 -2.52 -27.20 -11.23
CA CYS A 394 -3.28 -28.07 -10.33
C CYS A 394 -2.61 -28.21 -8.95
N THR A 395 -1.28 -28.18 -8.90
CA THR A 395 -0.52 -28.18 -7.64
C THR A 395 -0.75 -26.90 -6.83
N ARG A 396 -1.03 -25.77 -7.50
CA ARG A 396 -1.28 -24.46 -6.88
C ARG A 396 -2.72 -24.30 -6.34
N THR A 397 -3.69 -25.04 -6.87
CA THR A 397 -5.11 -24.93 -6.47
C THR A 397 -5.47 -25.70 -5.19
N ASN A 398 -4.60 -26.58 -4.70
CA ASN A 398 -4.81 -27.33 -3.47
C ASN A 398 -4.28 -26.56 -2.24
N ASP A 399 -5.11 -25.68 -1.67
CA ASP A 399 -5.03 -25.05 -0.33
C ASP A 399 -3.70 -24.38 0.12
N ARG A 400 -2.68 -24.28 -0.74
CA ARG A 400 -1.38 -23.70 -0.38
C ARG A 400 -0.91 -22.74 -1.46
N HIS A 401 -0.68 -21.49 -1.07
CA HIS A 401 -0.05 -20.48 -1.93
C HIS A 401 1.41 -20.86 -2.21
N VAL A 402 1.64 -21.66 -3.27
CA VAL A 402 2.98 -22.02 -3.77
C VAL A 402 3.40 -21.02 -4.85
N SER A 403 4.55 -20.37 -4.66
CA SER A 403 5.19 -19.56 -5.70
C SER A 403 6.01 -20.47 -6.64
N ILE A 404 5.94 -20.24 -7.95
CA ILE A 404 6.58 -21.10 -8.95
C ILE A 404 7.60 -20.29 -9.75
N VAL A 405 8.82 -20.82 -9.88
CA VAL A 405 9.90 -20.28 -10.70
C VAL A 405 10.27 -21.31 -11.76
N LEU A 406 10.13 -20.94 -13.04
CA LEU A 406 10.70 -21.70 -14.15
C LEU A 406 11.99 -21.06 -14.62
N SER A 407 13.03 -21.88 -14.74
CA SER A 407 14.34 -21.47 -15.21
C SER A 407 14.48 -21.71 -16.70
N SER A 408 14.96 -20.71 -17.42
CA SER A 408 15.37 -20.87 -18.80
C SER A 408 16.50 -21.89 -18.93
N ILE A 409 16.50 -22.60 -20.06
CA ILE A 409 17.55 -23.52 -20.48
C ILE A 409 18.83 -22.70 -20.68
N ILE A 410 19.91 -23.12 -20.02
CA ILE A 410 21.24 -22.51 -20.12
C ILE A 410 21.86 -22.86 -21.47
N ARG A 411 22.52 -21.88 -22.08
CA ARG A 411 23.27 -22.09 -23.34
C ARG A 411 24.42 -23.06 -23.12
N CYS A 412 24.54 -24.07 -23.97
CA CYS A 412 25.66 -25.01 -24.01
C CYS A 412 26.70 -24.60 -25.06
N LYS A 413 27.74 -25.41 -25.28
CA LYS A 413 28.75 -25.14 -26.33
C LYS A 413 28.27 -25.40 -27.76
N ASP A 414 27.17 -26.12 -27.94
CA ASP A 414 26.61 -26.48 -29.25
C ASP A 414 25.60 -25.43 -29.72
N GLU A 415 25.90 -24.78 -30.85
CA GLU A 415 25.05 -23.72 -31.41
C GLU A 415 23.69 -24.20 -31.90
N ALA A 416 23.59 -25.43 -32.43
CA ALA A 416 22.33 -25.99 -32.88
C ALA A 416 21.40 -26.27 -31.69
N ILE A 417 21.96 -26.79 -30.59
CA ILE A 417 21.21 -26.94 -29.33
C ILE A 417 20.78 -25.57 -28.81
N ASN A 418 21.66 -24.56 -28.84
CA ASN A 418 21.34 -23.22 -28.37
C ASN A 418 20.21 -22.54 -29.15
N ALA A 419 20.17 -22.72 -30.48
CA ALA A 419 19.08 -22.21 -31.32
C ALA A 419 17.73 -22.83 -30.92
N ARG A 420 17.71 -24.15 -30.68
CA ARG A 420 16.52 -24.86 -30.18
C ARG A 420 16.13 -24.41 -28.76
N SER A 421 17.12 -24.23 -27.87
CA SER A 421 16.90 -23.70 -26.52
C SER A 421 16.28 -22.31 -26.52
N ALA A 422 16.65 -21.43 -27.46
CA ALA A 422 16.07 -20.08 -27.55
C ALA A 422 14.56 -20.13 -27.80
N ILE A 423 14.11 -20.95 -28.75
CA ILE A 423 12.68 -21.14 -29.06
C ILE A 423 11.94 -21.70 -27.84
N ILE A 424 12.53 -22.69 -27.16
CA ILE A 424 11.92 -23.26 -25.96
C ILE A 424 11.89 -22.25 -24.80
N ASN A 425 12.91 -21.41 -24.65
CA ASN A 425 12.94 -20.36 -23.63
C ASN A 425 11.85 -19.31 -23.84
N GLU A 426 11.58 -18.89 -25.09
CA GLU A 426 10.44 -18.02 -25.40
C GLU A 426 9.11 -18.65 -24.97
N LYS A 427 8.97 -19.96 -25.18
CA LYS A 427 7.78 -20.71 -24.73
C LYS A 427 7.68 -20.75 -23.21
N ILE A 428 8.78 -21.03 -22.50
CA ILE A 428 8.82 -21.03 -21.03
C ILE A 428 8.44 -19.64 -20.49
N GLU A 429 8.99 -18.57 -21.07
CA GLU A 429 8.66 -17.20 -20.67
C GLU A 429 7.18 -16.89 -20.92
N SER A 430 6.62 -17.31 -22.07
CA SER A 430 5.20 -17.15 -22.39
C SER A 430 4.30 -17.89 -21.40
N LEU A 431 4.67 -19.11 -20.99
CA LEU A 431 3.95 -19.87 -19.96
C LEU A 431 4.01 -19.15 -18.59
N CYS A 432 5.18 -18.65 -18.21
CA CYS A 432 5.31 -17.88 -16.97
C CYS A 432 4.43 -16.63 -16.98
N LYS A 433 4.39 -15.89 -18.09
CA LYS A 433 3.49 -14.73 -18.26
C LYS A 433 2.01 -15.15 -18.17
N ARG A 434 1.63 -16.24 -18.84
CA ARG A 434 0.24 -16.73 -18.87
C ARG A 434 -0.28 -17.14 -17.49
N TYR A 435 0.54 -17.82 -16.69
CA TYR A 435 0.14 -18.38 -15.40
C TYR A 435 0.59 -17.54 -14.19
N CYS A 436 1.12 -16.34 -14.44
CA CYS A 436 1.69 -15.46 -13.42
C CYS A 436 2.72 -16.20 -12.54
N TRP A 437 3.65 -16.90 -13.19
CA TRP A 437 4.82 -17.50 -12.56
C TRP A 437 6.05 -16.67 -12.84
N MET A 438 7.09 -16.91 -12.05
CA MET A 438 8.36 -16.23 -12.25
C MET A 438 9.21 -16.93 -13.29
N PHE A 439 9.85 -16.13 -14.12
CA PHE A 439 10.80 -16.58 -15.12
C PHE A 439 12.22 -16.20 -14.68
N MET A 440 13.13 -17.18 -14.67
CA MET A 440 14.56 -16.96 -14.44
C MET A 440 15.32 -17.03 -15.75
N ASP A 441 15.70 -15.86 -16.25
CA ASP A 441 16.54 -15.73 -17.44
C ASP A 441 18.02 -16.02 -17.10
N ASN A 442 18.62 -16.91 -17.90
CA ASN A 442 20.01 -17.33 -17.84
C ASN A 442 20.76 -16.99 -19.14
N SER A 443 20.24 -16.08 -19.96
CA SER A 443 20.87 -15.59 -21.20
C SER A 443 22.29 -15.05 -20.99
N ASN A 444 22.60 -14.57 -19.78
CA ASN A 444 23.93 -14.10 -19.38
C ASN A 444 24.95 -15.24 -19.09
N ILE A 445 24.50 -16.50 -19.06
CA ILE A 445 25.38 -17.66 -18.92
C ILE A 445 25.78 -18.16 -20.32
N ASN A 446 27.08 -18.19 -20.60
CA ASN A 446 27.64 -18.60 -21.89
C ASN A 446 28.74 -19.68 -21.69
N CYS A 447 29.34 -20.12 -22.79
CA CYS A 447 30.30 -21.24 -22.82
C CYS A 447 31.50 -21.11 -21.87
N ARG A 448 31.91 -19.88 -21.50
CA ARG A 448 33.02 -19.65 -20.56
C ARG A 448 32.66 -19.97 -19.10
N HIS A 449 31.37 -20.02 -18.80
CA HIS A 449 30.82 -20.33 -17.49
C HIS A 449 30.54 -21.84 -17.31
N LEU A 450 30.94 -22.66 -18.27
CA LEU A 450 30.74 -24.11 -18.25
C LEU A 450 32.07 -24.82 -17.98
N ARG A 451 32.07 -25.81 -17.10
CA ARG A 451 33.24 -26.68 -16.84
C ARG A 451 33.42 -27.72 -17.93
N ASP A 452 32.32 -28.16 -18.52
CA ASP A 452 32.28 -29.08 -19.65
C ASP A 452 31.40 -28.48 -20.76
N CYS A 453 30.82 -29.30 -21.63
CA CYS A 453 29.97 -28.78 -22.71
C CYS A 453 28.60 -28.30 -22.23
N VAL A 454 28.18 -28.64 -20.99
CA VAL A 454 26.82 -28.40 -20.49
C VAL A 454 26.81 -27.88 -19.04
N HIS A 455 27.62 -28.41 -18.13
CA HIS A 455 27.57 -28.10 -16.69
C HIS A 455 28.33 -26.83 -16.32
N LEU A 456 27.79 -26.12 -15.33
CA LEU A 456 28.36 -24.88 -14.80
C LEU A 456 29.71 -25.12 -14.09
N ASN A 457 30.69 -24.26 -14.37
CA ASN A 457 31.89 -24.10 -13.53
C ASN A 457 31.56 -23.20 -12.30
N GLU A 458 32.54 -22.92 -11.45
CA GLU A 458 32.31 -22.12 -10.23
C GLU A 458 31.76 -20.72 -10.54
N GLU A 459 32.28 -20.03 -11.56
CA GLU A 459 31.79 -18.72 -11.99
C GLU A 459 30.34 -18.81 -12.51
N GLY A 460 30.04 -19.83 -13.31
CA GLY A 460 28.69 -20.10 -13.81
C GLY A 460 27.69 -20.40 -12.70
N GLN A 461 28.10 -21.14 -11.67
CA GLN A 461 27.26 -21.40 -10.49
C GLN A 461 26.94 -20.10 -9.74
N LEU A 462 27.92 -19.21 -9.58
CA LEU A 462 27.70 -17.90 -8.95
C LEU A 462 26.73 -17.03 -9.75
N ILE A 463 26.86 -16.99 -11.08
CA ILE A 463 25.94 -16.24 -11.95
C ILE A 463 24.54 -16.85 -11.90
N PHE A 464 24.42 -18.17 -11.97
CA PHE A 464 23.14 -18.87 -11.86
C PHE A 464 22.44 -18.58 -10.53
N LEU A 465 23.16 -18.66 -9.41
CA LEU A 465 22.64 -18.29 -8.10
C LEU A 465 22.25 -16.81 -8.06
N LYS A 466 23.05 -15.91 -8.64
CA LYS A 466 22.74 -14.47 -8.72
C LYS A 466 21.45 -14.20 -9.51
N ASN A 467 21.25 -14.89 -10.63
CA ASN A 467 20.02 -14.80 -11.42
C ASN A 467 18.82 -15.31 -10.61
N LEU A 468 18.98 -16.46 -9.95
CA LEU A 468 17.94 -17.00 -9.09
C LEU A 468 17.63 -16.05 -7.94
N TYR A 469 18.64 -15.51 -7.27
CA TYR A 469 18.46 -14.47 -6.25
C TYR A 469 17.76 -13.23 -6.80
N GLY A 470 18.08 -12.81 -8.03
CA GLY A 470 17.39 -11.71 -8.70
C GLY A 470 15.89 -11.99 -8.83
N VAL A 471 15.53 -13.20 -9.22
CA VAL A 471 14.13 -13.64 -9.32
C VAL A 471 13.49 -13.77 -7.93
N LEU A 472 14.19 -14.39 -7.00
CA LEU A 472 13.68 -14.66 -5.65
C LEU A 472 13.55 -13.39 -4.82
N LYS A 473 14.35 -12.34 -5.05
CA LYS A 473 14.08 -11.02 -4.48
C LYS A 473 12.69 -10.47 -4.87
N ASN A 474 12.05 -10.97 -5.94
CA ASN A 474 10.67 -10.61 -6.31
C ASN A 474 9.62 -11.39 -5.51
N VAL A 475 10.03 -12.40 -4.74
CA VAL A 475 9.20 -13.25 -3.87
C VAL A 475 9.37 -12.90 -2.40
N TRP A 476 10.62 -12.56 -2.02
CA TRP A 476 11.08 -12.43 -0.64
C TRP A 476 11.11 -10.99 -0.15
#